data_AF-A0A3B8LGM8-F1
#
_entry.id   AF-A0A3B8LGM8-F1
#
_cell.length_a   1.000
_cell.length_b   1.000
_cell.length_c   1.000
_cell.angle_alpha   90.00
_cell.angle_beta   90.00
_cell.angle_gamma   90.00
#
_symmetry.space_group_name_H-M   'P 1'
#
loop_
_entity.id
_entity.type
_entity.pdbx_description
1 polymer ?
#
loop_
_entity_poly.entity_id
_entity_poly.type
_entity_poly.pdbx_seq_one_letter_code
_entity_poly.pdbx_strand_id
1 'polypeptide(L)'
;MVPHISKHVVAVIAFSWLTACYIAPKKVIPRGECTTNEECPSGMKCDAYLCVSVPCTFPNCVTQNDASPADICTTPPCTQNEQTPDQVTYERNGPEPQPEPQPEKECTSGSTRSCYTGPEGTQNNLPCKMGTQTCILHQWGACFGEITPQKEACDGVDNNCDGTIDEGCVCKDGETRTCGSNVGECKAGTQQCKRGQWEQCLGEIKAIAETCNKLDDDCDGQTDEGDVCPTCKN
;
A
#
# COMPACT_ATOMS: atom_id res chain seq x y z
N MET A 1 75.06 7.26 25.10
CA MET A 1 75.39 6.77 26.46
C MET A 1 74.11 6.81 27.29
N VAL A 2 73.56 5.64 27.62
CA VAL A 2 72.53 5.39 28.67
C VAL A 2 73.29 5.32 30.02
N PRO A 3 72.78 5.58 31.27
CA PRO A 3 71.44 5.32 31.89
C PRO A 3 70.92 6.50 32.78
N HIS A 4 69.77 6.54 33.49
CA HIS A 4 69.24 5.64 34.53
C HIS A 4 67.76 5.99 34.93
N ILE A 5 66.88 4.97 34.91
CA ILE A 5 65.82 4.56 35.88
C ILE A 5 64.91 5.61 36.57
N SER A 6 63.57 5.46 36.43
CA SER A 6 62.66 5.19 37.58
C SER A 6 61.28 4.66 37.16
N LYS A 7 60.74 3.79 38.01
CA LYS A 7 59.57 2.89 37.87
C LYS A 7 58.25 3.62 38.19
N HIS A 8 57.12 2.90 38.03
CA HIS A 8 55.70 3.17 38.45
C HIS A 8 54.76 3.29 37.23
N VAL A 9 53.64 2.59 37.04
CA VAL A 9 52.82 1.61 37.78
C VAL A 9 52.10 0.78 36.70
N VAL A 10 52.10 -0.55 36.81
CA VAL A 10 51.27 -1.43 35.96
C VAL A 10 49.88 -1.50 36.58
N ALA A 11 48.90 -0.91 35.91
CA ALA A 11 47.49 -1.03 36.28
C ALA A 11 46.98 -2.40 35.86
N VAL A 12 46.82 -3.30 36.82
CA VAL A 12 46.12 -4.58 36.64
C VAL A 12 44.63 -4.28 36.61
N ILE A 13 44.05 -4.22 35.41
CA ILE A 13 42.60 -4.13 35.22
C ILE A 13 42.03 -5.53 35.40
N ALA A 14 41.43 -5.78 36.56
CA ALA A 14 40.69 -6.99 36.85
C ALA A 14 39.42 -7.04 35.97
N PHE A 15 39.39 -7.93 34.98
CA PHE A 15 38.17 -8.27 34.25
C PHE A 15 37.24 -9.10 35.15
N SER A 16 36.34 -8.40 35.83
CA SER A 16 35.23 -9.01 36.55
C SER A 16 34.15 -9.43 35.55
N TRP A 17 33.94 -10.74 35.41
CA TRP A 17 32.88 -11.31 34.59
C TRP A 17 31.53 -11.11 35.27
N LEU A 18 30.87 -9.99 34.99
CA LEU A 18 29.45 -9.83 35.26
C LEU A 18 28.68 -10.57 34.16
N THR A 19 28.28 -11.80 34.44
CA THR A 19 27.19 -12.50 33.72
C THR A 19 25.92 -11.67 33.85
N ALA A 20 25.69 -10.79 32.87
CA ALA A 20 24.42 -10.13 32.69
C ALA A 20 23.37 -11.18 32.35
N CYS A 21 22.42 -11.38 33.24
CA CYS A 21 21.22 -12.16 32.99
C CYS A 21 20.46 -11.48 31.85
N TYR A 22 20.50 -12.07 30.65
CA TYR A 22 19.79 -11.57 29.49
C TYR A 22 18.28 -11.81 29.70
N ILE A 23 17.62 -10.83 30.31
CA ILE A 23 16.16 -10.81 30.40
C ILE A 23 15.68 -10.49 28.98
N ALA A 24 15.17 -11.49 28.28
CA ALA A 24 14.51 -11.29 26.99
C ALA A 24 13.42 -10.22 27.15
N PRO A 25 13.36 -9.21 26.26
CA PRO A 25 12.30 -8.21 26.34
C PRO A 25 10.97 -8.94 26.18
N LYS A 26 10.07 -8.79 27.16
CA LYS A 26 8.67 -9.20 26.99
C LYS A 26 8.17 -8.50 25.74
N LYS A 27 7.86 -9.26 24.68
CA LYS A 27 7.31 -8.74 23.44
C LYS A 27 6.01 -8.04 23.80
N VAL A 28 6.02 -6.70 23.81
CA VAL A 28 4.82 -5.90 24.03
C VAL A 28 4.07 -5.94 22.71
N ILE A 29 3.09 -6.83 22.62
CA ILE A 29 2.26 -7.01 21.43
C ILE A 29 1.18 -5.91 21.44
N PRO A 30 0.98 -5.15 20.34
CA PRO A 30 -0.08 -4.17 20.21
C PRO A 30 -1.48 -4.76 20.43
N ARG A 31 -2.42 -3.93 20.89
CA ARG A 31 -3.80 -4.36 21.21
C ARG A 31 -4.50 -4.85 19.92
N GLY A 32 -4.71 -6.16 19.80
CA GLY A 32 -5.35 -6.80 18.63
C GLY A 32 -4.45 -7.76 17.84
N GLU A 33 -3.14 -7.74 18.10
CA GLU A 33 -2.18 -8.71 17.55
C GLU A 33 -1.97 -9.89 18.51
N CYS A 34 -1.59 -11.05 17.98
CA CYS A 34 -1.37 -12.27 18.74
C CYS A 34 -0.24 -13.11 18.15
N THR A 35 0.34 -14.00 18.94
CA THR A 35 1.23 -15.08 18.50
C THR A 35 0.74 -16.45 18.94
N THR A 36 -0.14 -16.49 19.95
CA THR A 36 -0.77 -17.71 20.46
C THR A 36 -2.27 -17.46 20.68
N ASN A 37 -3.06 -18.54 20.76
CA ASN A 37 -4.50 -18.42 20.99
C ASN A 37 -4.86 -17.89 22.39
N GLU A 38 -3.97 -18.06 23.38
CA GLU A 38 -4.18 -17.60 24.77
C GLU A 38 -4.10 -16.07 24.91
N GLU A 39 -3.48 -15.41 23.93
CA GLU A 39 -3.37 -13.95 23.87
C GLU A 39 -4.64 -13.28 23.33
N CYS A 40 -5.56 -14.05 22.76
CA CYS A 40 -6.81 -13.55 22.21
C CYS A 40 -7.96 -13.57 23.22
N PRO A 41 -8.91 -12.62 23.12
CA PRO A 41 -10.15 -12.63 23.90
C PRO A 41 -10.93 -13.95 23.70
N SER A 42 -11.72 -14.32 24.71
CA SER A 42 -12.54 -15.54 24.67
C SER A 42 -13.41 -15.61 23.40
N GLY A 43 -13.29 -16.70 22.65
CA GLY A 43 -14.03 -16.92 21.39
C GLY A 43 -13.27 -16.55 20.11
N MET A 44 -12.02 -16.09 20.21
CA MET A 44 -11.16 -15.77 19.08
C MET A 44 -9.96 -16.74 18.98
N LYS A 45 -9.38 -16.86 17.78
CA LYS A 45 -8.12 -17.55 17.54
C LYS A 45 -7.10 -16.61 16.93
N CYS A 46 -5.85 -16.95 17.14
CA CYS A 46 -4.76 -16.26 16.48
C CYS A 46 -4.58 -16.80 15.07
N ASP A 47 -4.81 -15.97 14.06
CA ASP A 47 -4.54 -16.27 12.66
C ASP A 47 -3.74 -15.13 12.02
N ALA A 48 -2.65 -15.46 11.34
CA ALA A 48 -1.76 -14.48 10.71
C ALA A 48 -1.38 -13.26 11.60
N TYR A 49 -1.13 -13.50 12.89
CA TYR A 49 -0.81 -12.50 13.91
C TYR A 49 -1.95 -11.56 14.33
N LEU A 50 -3.19 -11.86 13.97
CA LEU A 50 -4.38 -11.10 14.35
C LEU A 50 -5.40 -12.01 15.03
N CYS A 51 -6.08 -11.49 16.07
CA CYS A 51 -7.19 -12.22 16.69
C CYS A 51 -8.42 -12.15 15.78
N VAL A 52 -8.79 -13.28 15.20
CA VAL A 52 -9.97 -13.43 14.35
C VAL A 52 -11.06 -14.21 15.08
N SER A 53 -12.32 -13.85 14.84
CA SER A 53 -13.45 -14.64 15.32
C SER A 53 -13.46 -15.99 14.60
N VAL A 54 -13.63 -17.07 15.35
CA VAL A 54 -13.79 -18.40 14.75
C VAL A 54 -15.27 -18.56 14.42
N PRO A 55 -15.68 -18.58 13.14
CA PRO A 55 -17.04 -18.97 12.81
C PRO A 55 -17.22 -20.44 13.22
N CYS A 56 -18.32 -20.74 13.92
CA CYS A 56 -18.70 -22.12 14.22
C CYS A 56 -18.84 -22.90 12.90
N THR A 57 -17.93 -23.83 12.63
CA THR A 57 -18.07 -24.77 11.53
C THR A 57 -18.70 -26.06 12.05
N PHE A 58 -19.67 -26.60 11.30
CA PHE A 58 -20.32 -27.88 11.57
C PHE A 58 -19.27 -28.98 11.80
N PRO A 59 -19.42 -29.83 12.84
CA PRO A 59 -20.65 -30.55 13.16
C PRO A 59 -21.31 -30.22 14.52
N ASN A 60 -20.92 -29.14 15.20
CA ASN A 60 -21.40 -28.84 16.57
C ASN A 60 -22.58 -27.85 16.68
N CYS A 61 -23.38 -27.67 15.62
CA CYS A 61 -24.58 -26.81 15.64
C CYS A 61 -25.85 -27.69 15.54
N VAL A 62 -26.48 -27.99 16.67
CA VAL A 62 -27.78 -28.67 16.72
C VAL A 62 -28.90 -27.63 16.66
N THR A 63 -29.19 -27.16 15.45
CA THR A 63 -30.52 -26.91 14.83
C THR A 63 -30.38 -25.90 13.68
N GLN A 64 -31.01 -26.21 12.55
CA GLN A 64 -30.92 -25.45 11.30
C GLN A 64 -31.88 -24.26 11.28
N ASN A 65 -31.60 -23.16 12.00
CA ASN A 65 -32.29 -21.89 11.66
C ASN A 65 -31.57 -20.56 11.92
N ASP A 66 -30.35 -20.52 12.45
CA ASP A 66 -29.70 -19.23 12.77
C ASP A 66 -28.39 -19.01 12.00
N ALA A 67 -28.45 -19.09 10.67
CA ALA A 67 -27.40 -18.58 9.80
C ALA A 67 -27.61 -17.07 9.56
N SER A 68 -27.27 -16.24 10.56
CA SER A 68 -27.06 -14.80 10.42
C SER A 68 -25.87 -14.39 11.31
N PRO A 69 -25.01 -13.42 10.92
CA PRO A 69 -23.66 -13.26 11.48
C PRO A 69 -23.60 -12.55 12.86
N ALA A 70 -24.64 -12.65 13.70
CA ALA A 70 -24.78 -11.79 14.88
C ALA A 70 -25.15 -12.48 16.21
N ASP A 71 -25.13 -13.81 16.32
CA ASP A 71 -25.55 -14.48 17.57
C ASP A 71 -24.40 -15.15 18.35
N ILE A 72 -24.33 -14.77 19.62
CA ILE A 72 -23.35 -15.16 20.62
C ILE A 72 -23.77 -16.52 21.21
N CYS A 73 -22.98 -17.57 20.94
CA CYS A 73 -23.09 -18.85 21.66
C CYS A 73 -22.84 -18.62 23.15
N THR A 74 -23.91 -18.48 23.93
CA THR A 74 -23.84 -18.29 25.39
C THR A 74 -23.92 -19.65 26.08
N THR A 75 -22.76 -20.33 26.19
CA THR A 75 -22.26 -21.12 27.35
C THR A 75 -21.33 -22.28 26.92
N PRO A 76 -20.14 -22.46 27.54
CA PRO A 76 -19.39 -23.72 27.53
C PRO A 76 -19.83 -24.64 28.71
N PRO A 77 -19.58 -25.98 28.71
CA PRO A 77 -18.63 -26.73 27.88
C PRO A 77 -19.23 -27.94 27.12
N CYS A 78 -18.73 -28.23 25.91
CA CYS A 78 -18.98 -29.49 25.21
C CYS A 78 -18.09 -30.59 25.80
N THR A 79 -18.66 -31.49 26.60
CA THR A 79 -18.01 -32.73 27.04
C THR A 79 -18.23 -33.84 26.01
N GLN A 80 -17.18 -34.62 25.76
CA GLN A 80 -17.19 -35.82 24.91
C GLN A 80 -18.14 -36.91 25.47
N ASN A 81 -18.54 -37.83 24.57
CA ASN A 81 -19.31 -39.07 24.79
C ASN A 81 -20.83 -38.88 24.99
N GLU A 82 -21.75 -39.59 24.31
CA GLU A 82 -21.79 -41.04 24.06
C GLU A 82 -22.88 -41.41 23.00
N GLN A 83 -22.67 -42.58 22.38
CA GLN A 83 -23.68 -43.55 21.88
C GLN A 83 -24.49 -43.25 20.60
N THR A 84 -24.12 -44.02 19.57
CA THR A 84 -24.94 -44.43 18.43
C THR A 84 -26.26 -45.07 18.86
N PRO A 85 -27.33 -44.88 18.08
CA PRO A 85 -28.26 -45.98 17.81
C PRO A 85 -28.37 -46.26 16.31
N ASP A 86 -28.21 -47.55 16.01
CA ASP A 86 -28.98 -48.30 15.03
C ASP A 86 -28.75 -48.03 13.54
N GLN A 87 -27.79 -48.79 13.01
CA GLN A 87 -27.92 -49.68 11.86
C GLN A 87 -29.12 -49.40 10.94
N VAL A 88 -28.97 -48.44 10.03
CA VAL A 88 -29.70 -48.48 8.76
C VAL A 88 -28.81 -49.23 7.77
N THR A 89 -29.18 -50.47 7.46
CA THR A 89 -28.59 -51.22 6.35
C THR A 89 -29.13 -50.66 5.04
N TYR A 90 -28.41 -49.73 4.44
CA TYR A 90 -28.62 -49.36 3.04
C TYR A 90 -27.92 -50.41 2.17
N GLU A 91 -28.67 -51.03 1.26
CA GLU A 91 -28.13 -51.92 0.24
C GLU A 91 -27.14 -51.16 -0.65
N ARG A 92 -25.87 -51.58 -0.61
CA ARG A 92 -24.81 -51.03 -1.46
C ARG A 92 -24.96 -51.59 -2.87
N ASN A 93 -25.84 -50.98 -3.66
CA ASN A 93 -25.87 -51.08 -5.12
C ASN A 93 -25.79 -49.67 -5.71
N GLY A 94 -24.69 -48.96 -5.42
CA GLY A 94 -24.33 -47.71 -6.08
C GLY A 94 -23.27 -47.99 -7.15
N PRO A 95 -23.35 -47.34 -8.34
CA PRO A 95 -22.25 -47.39 -9.30
C PRO A 95 -20.97 -46.87 -8.63
N GLU A 96 -19.85 -47.53 -8.94
CA GLU A 96 -18.51 -47.14 -8.52
C GLU A 96 -18.32 -45.63 -8.65
N PRO A 97 -17.84 -44.91 -7.60
CA PRO A 97 -17.64 -43.47 -7.69
C PRO A 97 -16.67 -43.20 -8.84
N GLN A 98 -17.18 -42.55 -9.89
CA GLN A 98 -16.33 -42.09 -10.99
C GLN A 98 -15.27 -41.15 -10.39
N PRO A 99 -14.00 -41.24 -10.82
CA PRO A 99 -12.97 -40.33 -10.34
C PRO A 99 -13.45 -38.88 -10.55
N GLU A 100 -13.57 -38.14 -9.45
CA GLU A 100 -13.95 -36.73 -9.47
C GLU A 100 -13.04 -35.99 -10.44
N PRO A 101 -13.57 -35.16 -11.37
CA PRO A 101 -12.74 -34.34 -12.23
C PRO A 101 -11.92 -33.39 -11.35
N GLN A 102 -10.62 -33.64 -11.26
CA GLN A 102 -9.70 -32.81 -10.48
C GLN A 102 -9.73 -31.37 -11.01
N PRO A 103 -9.65 -30.36 -10.11
CA PRO A 103 -9.76 -28.97 -10.49
C PRO A 103 -8.67 -28.60 -11.49
N GLU A 104 -9.10 -27.99 -12.59
CA GLU A 104 -8.35 -27.61 -13.81
C GLU A 104 -7.32 -26.49 -13.57
N LYS A 105 -6.48 -26.62 -12.53
CA LYS A 105 -5.40 -25.68 -12.20
C LYS A 105 -4.00 -26.25 -12.35
N GLU A 106 -3.88 -27.51 -12.74
CA GLU A 106 -2.58 -28.07 -13.09
C GLU A 106 -2.33 -27.84 -14.58
N CYS A 107 -1.16 -27.28 -14.89
CA CYS A 107 -0.69 -27.13 -16.25
C CYS A 107 0.42 -28.15 -16.53
N THR A 108 0.57 -28.57 -17.78
CA THR A 108 1.70 -29.43 -18.14
C THR A 108 2.97 -28.59 -18.19
N SER A 109 4.00 -28.97 -17.44
CA SER A 109 5.27 -28.25 -17.39
C SER A 109 5.82 -27.99 -18.80
N GLY A 110 6.19 -26.74 -19.09
CA GLY A 110 6.62 -26.28 -20.41
C GLY A 110 5.49 -25.78 -21.32
N SER A 111 4.22 -25.99 -20.98
CA SER A 111 3.09 -25.38 -21.71
C SER A 111 3.10 -23.87 -21.55
N THR A 112 2.61 -23.17 -22.57
CA THR A 112 2.43 -21.73 -22.56
C THR A 112 0.97 -21.36 -22.75
N ARG A 113 0.57 -20.20 -22.23
CA ARG A 113 -0.75 -19.60 -22.49
C ARG A 113 -0.67 -18.09 -22.50
N SER A 114 -1.63 -17.45 -23.17
CA SER A 114 -1.87 -16.01 -23.01
C SER A 114 -2.32 -15.70 -21.59
N CYS A 115 -1.92 -14.54 -21.10
CA CYS A 115 -2.26 -14.05 -19.77
C CYS A 115 -2.42 -12.53 -19.81
N TYR A 116 -3.18 -12.01 -18.86
CA TYR A 116 -3.33 -10.59 -18.64
C TYR A 116 -3.77 -10.37 -17.20
N THR A 117 -3.08 -9.49 -16.48
CA THR A 117 -3.37 -9.19 -15.07
C THR A 117 -4.05 -7.84 -14.88
N GLY A 118 -4.23 -7.07 -15.95
CA GLY A 118 -5.00 -5.82 -15.94
C GLY A 118 -6.52 -6.03 -15.97
N PRO A 119 -7.30 -4.94 -15.82
CA PRO A 119 -8.75 -4.95 -15.96
C PRO A 119 -9.23 -5.54 -17.29
N GLU A 120 -10.32 -6.28 -17.28
CA GLU A 120 -10.83 -6.89 -18.51
C GLU A 120 -11.30 -5.81 -19.51
N GLY A 121 -10.86 -5.94 -20.77
CA GLY A 121 -11.21 -5.03 -21.86
C GLY A 121 -10.09 -4.07 -22.24
N THR A 122 -9.14 -3.79 -21.32
CA THR A 122 -8.04 -2.86 -21.60
C THR A 122 -6.91 -3.50 -22.40
N GLN A 123 -6.81 -4.84 -22.45
CA GLN A 123 -5.78 -5.56 -23.21
C GLN A 123 -5.82 -5.35 -24.73
N ASN A 124 -6.93 -4.80 -25.25
CA ASN A 124 -7.13 -4.53 -26.67
C ASN A 124 -6.81 -3.08 -27.06
N ASN A 125 -6.58 -2.21 -26.08
CA ASN A 125 -6.26 -0.80 -26.28
C ASN A 125 -4.74 -0.62 -26.18
N LEU A 126 -4.13 -0.01 -27.19
CA LEU A 126 -2.70 0.29 -27.15
C LEU A 126 -2.42 1.39 -26.11
N PRO A 127 -1.34 1.28 -25.32
CA PRO A 127 -0.23 0.34 -25.42
C PRO A 127 -0.42 -0.96 -24.62
N CYS A 128 -1.52 -1.11 -23.89
CA CYS A 128 -1.80 -2.33 -23.14
C CYS A 128 -1.87 -3.54 -24.05
N LYS A 129 -1.35 -4.65 -23.54
CA LYS A 129 -1.35 -5.91 -24.26
C LYS A 129 -1.22 -7.10 -23.32
N MET A 130 -1.70 -8.23 -23.80
CA MET A 130 -1.53 -9.52 -23.17
C MET A 130 -0.06 -9.97 -23.17
N GLY A 131 0.32 -10.73 -22.15
CA GLY A 131 1.60 -11.41 -22.05
C GLY A 131 1.47 -12.92 -22.30
N THR A 132 2.55 -13.64 -22.00
CA THR A 132 2.58 -15.11 -22.01
C THR A 132 3.07 -15.66 -20.67
N GLN A 133 2.34 -16.63 -20.12
CA GLN A 133 2.76 -17.42 -18.97
C GLN A 133 3.29 -18.76 -19.42
N THR A 134 4.37 -19.22 -18.78
CA THR A 134 4.90 -20.58 -18.94
C THR A 134 4.59 -21.37 -17.68
N CYS A 135 4.15 -22.60 -17.87
CA CYS A 135 3.94 -23.54 -16.79
C CYS A 135 5.29 -24.10 -16.29
N ILE A 136 5.58 -23.93 -15.00
CA ILE A 136 6.78 -24.45 -14.34
C ILE A 136 6.30 -25.25 -13.12
N LEU A 137 6.71 -26.52 -13.02
CA LEU A 137 6.33 -27.41 -11.90
C LEU A 137 4.80 -27.47 -11.68
N HIS A 138 4.04 -27.62 -12.76
CA HIS A 138 2.57 -27.65 -12.77
C HIS A 138 1.87 -26.36 -12.31
N GLN A 139 2.58 -25.24 -12.24
CA GLN A 139 2.04 -23.94 -11.89
C GLN A 139 2.35 -22.89 -12.96
N TRP A 140 1.38 -22.03 -13.25
CA TRP A 140 1.58 -20.90 -14.16
C TRP A 140 2.48 -19.85 -13.51
N GLY A 141 3.58 -19.49 -14.18
CA GLY A 141 4.51 -18.47 -13.72
C GLY A 141 4.00 -17.02 -13.89
N ALA A 142 4.93 -16.07 -13.87
CA ALA A 142 4.62 -14.67 -14.16
C ALA A 142 4.14 -14.47 -15.60
N CYS A 143 3.30 -13.46 -15.82
CA CYS A 143 2.85 -13.08 -17.16
C CYS A 143 3.90 -12.20 -17.82
N PHE A 144 4.73 -12.80 -18.65
CA PHE A 144 5.84 -12.10 -19.29
C PHE A 144 5.35 -11.29 -20.50
N GLY A 145 5.78 -10.03 -20.58
CA GLY A 145 5.53 -9.16 -21.73
C GLY A 145 4.15 -8.51 -21.76
N GLU A 146 3.33 -8.67 -20.72
CA GLU A 146 2.11 -7.87 -20.59
C GLU A 146 2.43 -6.38 -20.37
N ILE A 147 1.53 -5.53 -20.85
CA ILE A 147 1.49 -4.10 -20.50
C ILE A 147 0.10 -3.86 -19.93
N THR A 148 0.04 -3.49 -18.65
CA THR A 148 -1.19 -3.23 -17.92
C THR A 148 -1.42 -1.73 -17.74
N PRO A 149 -2.67 -1.30 -17.49
CA PRO A 149 -3.00 0.10 -17.27
C PRO A 149 -2.18 0.75 -16.18
N GLN A 150 -1.76 1.98 -16.43
CA GLN A 150 -1.10 2.86 -15.50
C GLN A 150 -1.87 4.18 -15.44
N LYS A 151 -1.52 5.04 -14.49
CA LYS A 151 -2.06 6.39 -14.46
C LYS A 151 -1.52 7.19 -15.65
N GLU A 152 -2.35 8.04 -16.23
CA GLU A 152 -1.94 9.01 -17.25
C GLU A 152 -0.70 9.79 -16.85
N ALA A 153 0.27 9.80 -17.77
CA ALA A 153 1.49 10.60 -17.65
C ALA A 153 1.41 11.90 -18.46
N CYS A 154 0.35 12.06 -19.28
CA CYS A 154 0.13 13.21 -20.13
C CYS A 154 1.23 13.38 -21.19
N ASP A 155 1.73 12.24 -21.70
CA ASP A 155 2.87 12.13 -22.62
C ASP A 155 2.44 11.87 -24.08
N GLY A 156 1.13 11.89 -24.36
CA GLY A 156 0.56 11.60 -25.67
C GLY A 156 0.28 10.11 -25.89
N VAL A 157 0.27 9.32 -24.82
CA VAL A 157 0.00 7.89 -24.83
C VAL A 157 -1.16 7.60 -23.87
N ASP A 158 -2.07 6.73 -24.28
CA ASP A 158 -3.17 6.22 -23.46
C ASP A 158 -2.61 5.25 -22.41
N ASN A 159 -2.13 5.76 -21.28
CA ASN A 159 -1.39 4.94 -20.32
C ASN A 159 -2.31 4.03 -19.50
N ASN A 160 -3.56 4.44 -19.32
CA ASN A 160 -4.59 3.69 -18.61
C ASN A 160 -5.35 2.72 -19.53
N CYS A 161 -5.11 2.78 -20.84
CA CYS A 161 -5.67 1.92 -21.86
C CYS A 161 -7.21 1.94 -21.88
N ASP A 162 -7.82 3.11 -21.65
CA ASP A 162 -9.26 3.33 -21.69
C ASP A 162 -9.78 3.68 -23.10
N GLY A 163 -8.87 3.86 -24.06
CA GLY A 163 -9.16 4.22 -25.45
C GLY A 163 -9.12 5.72 -25.71
N THR A 164 -8.82 6.54 -24.71
CA THR A 164 -8.60 7.98 -24.82
C THR A 164 -7.17 8.33 -24.42
N ILE A 165 -6.59 9.35 -25.07
CA ILE A 165 -5.21 9.75 -24.82
C ILE A 165 -5.20 10.93 -23.85
N ASP A 166 -4.38 10.85 -22.80
CA ASP A 166 -4.09 11.92 -21.84
C ASP A 166 -5.35 12.53 -21.17
N GLU A 167 -6.31 11.71 -20.75
CA GLU A 167 -7.51 12.20 -20.10
C GLU A 167 -7.25 12.74 -18.67
N GLY A 168 -7.98 13.79 -18.30
CA GLY A 168 -7.78 14.46 -17.00
C GLY A 168 -6.50 15.30 -16.88
N CYS A 169 -5.70 15.40 -17.95
CA CYS A 169 -4.53 16.27 -18.01
C CYS A 169 -4.91 17.74 -18.22
N VAL A 170 -4.31 18.65 -17.45
CA VAL A 170 -4.56 20.11 -17.58
C VAL A 170 -3.61 20.76 -18.60
N CYS A 171 -2.55 20.04 -18.96
CA CYS A 171 -1.51 20.43 -19.91
C CYS A 171 -0.74 19.20 -20.38
N LYS A 172 0.01 19.32 -21.47
CA LYS A 172 0.84 18.23 -22.01
C LYS A 172 2.24 18.23 -21.39
N ASP A 173 2.80 17.07 -21.07
CA ASP A 173 4.16 16.98 -20.48
C ASP A 173 5.20 17.71 -21.34
N GLY A 174 6.01 18.55 -20.70
CA GLY A 174 7.02 19.39 -21.35
C GLY A 174 6.49 20.69 -21.96
N GLU A 175 5.17 20.90 -22.04
CA GLU A 175 4.58 22.17 -22.48
C GLU A 175 5.03 23.31 -21.56
N THR A 176 5.19 24.51 -22.13
CA THR A 176 5.57 25.71 -21.36
C THR A 176 4.59 26.84 -21.59
N ARG A 177 4.37 27.65 -20.56
CA ARG A 177 3.54 28.86 -20.64
C ARG A 177 4.08 29.98 -19.77
N THR A 178 3.72 31.21 -20.12
CA THR A 178 3.92 32.37 -19.25
C THR A 178 3.00 32.33 -18.03
N CYS A 179 3.48 32.84 -16.91
CA CYS A 179 2.77 32.90 -15.64
C CYS A 179 3.20 34.13 -14.85
N GLY A 180 2.43 34.52 -13.83
CA GLY A 180 2.66 35.77 -13.09
C GLY A 180 2.20 37.01 -13.88
N SER A 181 2.64 38.19 -13.43
CA SER A 181 2.29 39.50 -14.00
C SER A 181 3.55 40.27 -14.40
N ASN A 182 3.42 41.17 -15.38
CA ASN A 182 4.46 42.15 -15.75
C ASN A 182 4.00 43.58 -15.41
N VAL A 183 3.11 43.72 -14.43
CA VAL A 183 2.61 45.01 -13.92
C VAL A 183 3.47 45.43 -12.74
N GLY A 184 3.80 46.72 -12.66
CA GLY A 184 4.62 47.25 -11.57
C GLY A 184 6.00 46.60 -11.48
N GLU A 185 6.37 46.24 -10.25
CA GLU A 185 7.62 45.53 -9.93
C GLU A 185 7.51 44.01 -10.11
N CYS A 186 6.30 43.48 -10.39
CA CYS A 186 6.17 42.08 -10.74
C CYS A 186 6.84 41.78 -12.07
N LYS A 187 7.34 40.55 -12.13
CA LYS A 187 7.92 39.99 -13.34
C LYS A 187 7.24 38.66 -13.64
N ALA A 188 6.81 38.48 -14.88
CA ALA A 188 6.28 37.21 -15.32
C ALA A 188 7.40 36.17 -15.40
N GLY A 189 7.07 34.95 -15.00
CA GLY A 189 7.92 33.78 -15.15
C GLY A 189 7.41 32.84 -16.24
N THR A 190 7.97 31.63 -16.23
CA THR A 190 7.56 30.53 -17.09
C THR A 190 7.23 29.30 -16.23
N GLN A 191 6.09 28.67 -16.49
CA GLN A 191 5.73 27.36 -15.96
C GLN A 191 6.02 26.29 -17.01
N GLN A 192 6.47 25.13 -16.53
CA GLN A 192 6.52 23.91 -17.32
C GLN A 192 5.44 22.95 -16.83
N CYS A 193 4.79 22.27 -17.76
CA CYS A 193 3.90 21.17 -17.45
C CYS A 193 4.71 19.92 -17.20
N LYS A 194 4.41 19.25 -16.09
CA LYS A 194 5.01 17.97 -15.74
C LYS A 194 3.94 17.03 -15.21
N ARG A 195 3.82 15.86 -15.80
CA ARG A 195 2.81 14.84 -15.43
C ARG A 195 1.38 15.43 -15.41
N GLY A 196 1.05 16.21 -16.42
CA GLY A 196 -0.29 16.79 -16.59
C GLY A 196 -0.61 18.01 -15.74
N GLN A 197 0.35 18.51 -14.95
CA GLN A 197 0.13 19.65 -14.06
C GLN A 197 1.18 20.73 -14.29
N TRP A 198 0.75 21.98 -14.17
CA TRP A 198 1.66 23.12 -14.19
C TRP A 198 2.48 23.15 -12.90
N GLU A 199 3.82 23.13 -13.03
CA GLU A 199 4.71 23.31 -11.89
C GLU A 199 4.70 24.76 -11.38
N GLN A 200 5.60 25.09 -10.45
CA GLN A 200 5.79 26.47 -10.00
C GLN A 200 6.22 27.39 -11.15
N CYS A 201 5.85 28.67 -11.06
CA CYS A 201 6.25 29.67 -12.02
C CYS A 201 7.69 30.11 -11.76
N LEU A 202 8.60 29.68 -12.65
CA LEU A 202 10.03 29.94 -12.50
C LEU A 202 10.37 31.34 -13.03
N GLY A 203 11.11 32.10 -12.23
CA GLY A 203 11.57 33.43 -12.60
C GLY A 203 10.54 34.54 -12.39
N GLU A 204 9.39 34.24 -11.77
CA GLU A 204 8.45 35.28 -11.38
C GLU A 204 8.96 36.10 -10.19
N ILE A 205 8.61 37.38 -10.20
CA ILE A 205 8.62 38.22 -9.00
C ILE A 205 7.15 38.40 -8.64
N LYS A 206 6.77 37.91 -7.45
CA LYS A 206 5.40 37.95 -6.95
C LYS A 206 5.10 39.31 -6.34
N ALA A 207 3.83 39.69 -6.41
CA ALA A 207 3.27 40.80 -5.66
C ALA A 207 3.61 40.67 -4.17
N ILE A 208 4.05 41.75 -3.57
CA ILE A 208 4.20 41.92 -2.14
C ILE A 208 3.32 43.08 -1.69
N ALA A 209 3.12 43.26 -0.39
CA ALA A 209 2.38 44.43 0.08
C ALA A 209 3.14 45.72 -0.27
N GLU A 210 2.40 46.75 -0.65
CA GLU A 210 2.94 48.08 -0.95
C GLU A 210 3.89 48.58 0.14
N THR A 211 5.04 49.08 -0.31
CA THR A 211 5.95 49.88 0.48
C THR A 211 5.91 51.29 -0.07
N CYS A 212 5.91 52.32 0.78
CA CYS A 212 6.00 53.72 0.34
C CYS A 212 7.36 54.03 -0.32
N ASN A 213 7.55 53.56 -1.55
CA ASN A 213 8.80 53.54 -2.30
C ASN A 213 8.63 54.12 -3.71
N LYS A 214 7.40 54.53 -4.09
CA LYS A 214 7.00 55.04 -5.41
C LYS A 214 7.04 54.02 -6.53
N LEU A 215 6.97 52.75 -6.17
CA LEU A 215 6.83 51.62 -7.07
C LEU A 215 5.51 50.92 -6.77
N ASP A 216 5.07 50.09 -7.71
CA ASP A 216 3.88 49.25 -7.62
C ASP A 216 4.36 47.86 -7.20
N ASP A 217 4.46 47.63 -5.89
CA ASP A 217 5.02 46.42 -5.29
C ASP A 217 3.99 45.28 -5.26
N ASP A 218 2.70 45.59 -5.22
CA ASP A 218 1.59 44.65 -5.20
C ASP A 218 1.01 44.30 -6.59
N CYS A 219 1.46 45.03 -7.60
CA CYS A 219 1.25 44.79 -9.02
C CYS A 219 -0.22 44.90 -9.43
N ASP A 220 -1.01 45.73 -8.73
CA ASP A 220 -2.40 46.05 -9.06
C ASP A 220 -2.53 47.16 -10.14
N GLY A 221 -1.42 47.82 -10.49
CA GLY A 221 -1.35 48.90 -11.47
C GLY A 221 -1.44 50.31 -10.89
N GLN A 222 -1.50 50.44 -9.57
CA GLN A 222 -1.41 51.69 -8.82
C GLN A 222 -0.07 51.76 -8.09
N THR A 223 0.24 52.90 -7.47
CA THR A 223 1.55 53.12 -6.83
C THR A 223 1.31 53.72 -5.47
N ASP A 224 1.90 53.11 -4.44
CA ASP A 224 1.79 53.52 -3.04
C ASP A 224 0.32 53.72 -2.58
N GLU A 225 -0.63 52.87 -2.99
CA GLU A 225 -2.03 52.95 -2.57
C GLU A 225 -2.27 52.37 -1.16
N GLY A 226 -3.54 52.30 -0.72
CA GLY A 226 -3.88 51.71 0.58
C GLY A 226 -3.40 52.49 1.82
N ASP A 227 -3.15 53.79 1.69
CA ASP A 227 -2.64 54.67 2.76
C ASP A 227 -1.28 54.23 3.36
N VAL A 228 -0.43 53.55 2.58
CA VAL A 228 0.90 53.09 3.04
C VAL A 228 1.90 54.24 3.26
N CYS A 229 1.71 55.36 2.57
CA CYS A 229 2.58 56.51 2.71
C CYS A 229 2.12 57.43 3.85
N PRO A 230 2.98 57.73 4.84
CA PRO A 230 2.68 58.76 5.81
C PRO A 230 2.57 60.09 5.06
N THR A 231 1.36 60.64 4.99
CA THR A 231 1.15 61.98 4.43
C THR A 231 2.10 62.94 5.12
N CYS A 232 2.93 63.65 4.36
CA CYS A 232 3.70 64.78 4.89
C CYS A 232 2.69 65.83 5.36
N LYS A 233 2.28 65.74 6.63
CA LYS A 233 1.57 66.81 7.31
C LYS A 233 2.61 67.89 7.59
N ASN A 234 2.59 68.92 6.74
CA ASN A 234 3.27 70.19 6.94
C ASN A 234 2.88 70.83 8.28
#